data_AF-A0AA41U1G6-F1
#
_entry.id   AF-A0AA41U1G6-F1
#
_cell.length_a   1.000
_cell.length_b   1.000
_cell.length_c   1.000
_cell.angle_alpha   90.00
_cell.angle_beta   90.00
_cell.angle_gamma   90.00
#
_symmetry.space_group_name_H-M   'P 1'
#
loop_
_entity.id
_entity.type
_entity.pdbx_description
1 polymer ?
#
loop_
_entity_poly.entity_id
_entity_poly.type
_entity_poly.pdbx_seq_one_letter_code
_entity_poly.pdbx_strand_id
1 'polypeptide(L)'
;MGESETVAMVELFRIADEVQGVTVRFSPVPRWVDGGSRMFAGTIAVHSDWITAETDTHVDVDDDGQDSLDWWETILDRFEAWEAADAHQDLSFDWPPAGESGYVTVSGEDGVVSVRVCDGPRTSIGVEVPVDVREDWIAANRALLAAARTVMGRG
;
A
#
# COMPACT_ATOMS: atom_id res chain seq x y z
N MET A 1 35.35 5.45 1.47
CA MET A 1 34.19 6.34 1.41
C MET A 1 33.29 5.73 0.36
N GLY A 2 32.44 4.77 0.78
CA GLY A 2 31.60 4.02 -0.16
C GLY A 2 30.41 4.87 -0.52
N GLU A 3 30.22 5.11 -1.81
CA GLU A 3 28.96 5.65 -2.32
C GLU A 3 27.86 4.68 -1.90
N SER A 4 27.00 5.09 -0.97
CA SER A 4 25.78 4.38 -0.66
C SER A 4 24.93 4.43 -1.92
N GLU A 5 25.01 3.38 -2.72
CA GLU A 5 24.09 3.15 -3.83
C GLU A 5 22.70 3.16 -3.23
N THR A 6 21.97 4.26 -3.45
CA THR A 6 20.61 4.41 -2.92
C THR A 6 19.78 3.47 -3.77
N VAL A 7 19.50 2.28 -3.25
CA VAL A 7 18.65 1.31 -3.92
C VAL A 7 17.31 2.00 -4.21
N ALA A 8 16.96 2.09 -5.49
CA ALA A 8 15.71 2.73 -5.89
C ALA A 8 14.53 1.93 -5.32
N MET A 9 13.69 2.60 -4.53
CA MET A 9 12.47 2.03 -3.98
C MET A 9 11.48 1.75 -5.11
N VAL A 10 10.77 0.63 -5.02
CA VAL A 10 9.73 0.22 -5.96
C VAL A 10 8.37 0.57 -5.39
N GLU A 11 7.52 1.20 -6.20
CA GLU A 11 6.15 1.55 -5.82
C GLU A 11 5.25 0.32 -5.92
N LEU A 12 4.59 -0.01 -4.81
CA LEU A 12 3.65 -1.13 -4.76
C LEU A 12 2.24 -0.66 -5.12
N PHE A 13 1.80 0.44 -4.53
CA PHE A 13 0.54 1.09 -4.87
C PHE A 13 0.57 2.57 -4.54
N ARG A 14 -0.34 3.30 -5.17
CA ARG A 14 -0.55 4.73 -5.00
C ARG A 14 -2.02 5.06 -5.12
N ILE A 15 -2.53 5.75 -4.11
CA ILE A 15 -3.88 6.30 -4.08
C ILE A 15 -3.71 7.81 -3.94
N ALA A 16 -3.93 8.54 -5.03
CA ALA A 16 -3.65 9.97 -5.08
C ALA A 16 -4.59 10.69 -6.06
N ASP A 17 -4.87 11.95 -5.76
CA ASP A 17 -5.50 12.93 -6.63
C ASP A 17 -4.45 14.00 -7.05
N GLU A 18 -4.90 15.14 -7.57
CA GLU A 18 -4.00 16.20 -8.04
C GLU A 18 -3.30 16.99 -6.92
N VAL A 19 -3.83 16.94 -5.69
CA VAL A 19 -3.37 17.72 -4.54
C VAL A 19 -2.67 16.85 -3.50
N GLN A 20 -3.14 15.62 -3.30
CA GLN A 20 -2.71 14.76 -2.19
C GLN A 20 -2.76 13.28 -2.52
N GLY A 21 -2.13 12.48 -1.67
CA GLY A 21 -2.20 11.04 -1.79
C GLY A 21 -1.30 10.29 -0.84
N VAL A 22 -1.40 8.97 -0.93
CA VAL A 22 -0.62 8.01 -0.19
C VAL A 22 0.08 7.09 -1.18
N THR A 23 1.38 6.94 -1.00
CA THR A 23 2.21 6.03 -1.80
C THR A 23 2.86 5.01 -0.87
N VAL A 24 2.80 3.74 -1.25
CA VAL A 24 3.55 2.68 -0.59
C VAL A 24 4.68 2.21 -1.48
N ARG A 25 5.89 2.19 -0.92
CA ARG A 25 7.10 1.75 -1.62
C ARG A 25 7.88 0.73 -0.80
N PHE A 26 8.68 -0.09 -1.47
CA PHE A 26 9.55 -1.05 -0.82
C PHE A 26 10.95 -1.11 -1.47
N SER A 27 11.94 -1.51 -0.68
CA SER A 27 13.27 -1.85 -1.19
C SER A 27 13.18 -3.18 -1.93
N PRO A 28 13.65 -3.28 -3.20
CA PRO A 28 13.66 -4.54 -3.95
C PRO A 28 14.60 -5.59 -3.35
N VAL A 29 15.46 -5.21 -2.40
CA VAL A 29 16.35 -6.12 -1.68
C VAL A 29 15.65 -6.58 -0.39
N PRO A 30 15.45 -7.90 -0.19
CA PRO A 30 14.83 -8.41 1.03
C PRO A 30 15.73 -8.12 2.23
N ARG A 31 15.11 -7.66 3.32
CA ARG A 31 15.77 -7.43 4.61
C ARG A 31 16.00 -8.73 5.37
N TRP A 32 15.10 -9.69 5.15
CA TRP A 32 15.14 -11.00 5.79
C TRP A 32 14.58 -12.07 4.86
N VAL A 33 15.14 -13.27 4.94
CA VAL A 33 14.76 -14.44 4.15
C VAL A 33 14.85 -15.66 5.07
N ASP A 34 13.78 -16.45 5.15
CA ASP A 34 13.75 -17.71 5.89
C ASP A 34 12.69 -18.64 5.31
N GLY A 35 13.03 -19.90 5.10
CA GLY A 35 12.04 -20.95 4.80
C GLY A 35 11.11 -20.74 3.59
N GLY A 36 11.37 -19.79 2.67
CA GLY A 36 10.46 -19.42 1.58
C GLY A 36 9.76 -18.06 1.80
N SER A 37 9.78 -17.55 3.02
CA SER A 37 9.30 -16.23 3.39
C SER A 37 10.40 -15.17 3.20
N ARG A 38 10.02 -14.00 2.68
CA ARG A 38 10.89 -12.86 2.42
C ARG A 38 10.21 -11.60 2.91
N MET A 39 10.90 -10.85 3.76
CA MET A 39 10.43 -9.55 4.26
C MET A 39 11.24 -8.43 3.61
N PHE A 40 10.55 -7.50 2.96
CA PHE A 40 11.12 -6.31 2.35
C PHE A 40 10.87 -5.09 3.25
N ALA A 41 11.86 -4.20 3.35
CA ALA A 41 11.67 -2.92 4.04
C ALA A 41 10.79 -2.00 3.17
N GLY A 42 9.76 -1.40 3.75
CA GLY A 42 8.85 -0.49 3.06
C GLY A 42 8.66 0.83 3.76
N THR A 43 8.06 1.77 3.03
CA THR A 43 7.70 3.10 3.51
C THR A 43 6.31 3.43 3.00
N ILE A 44 5.47 3.96 3.89
CA ILE A 44 4.20 4.61 3.55
C ILE A 44 4.46 6.11 3.60
N ALA A 45 4.21 6.80 2.50
CA ALA A 45 4.39 8.23 2.38
C ALA A 45 3.05 8.91 2.11
N VAL A 46 2.70 9.89 2.96
CA VAL A 46 1.64 10.87 2.69
C VAL A 46 2.28 12.06 1.99
N HIS A 47 1.73 12.45 0.86
CA HIS A 47 2.09 13.67 0.16
C HIS A 47 0.88 14.58 0.00
N SER A 48 1.05 15.86 0.30
CA SER A 48 0.10 16.94 0.01
C SER A 48 0.87 18.25 -0.09
N ASP A 49 0.22 19.30 -0.59
CA ASP A 49 0.78 20.65 -0.57
C ASP A 49 1.02 21.23 0.83
N TRP A 50 0.42 20.64 1.87
CA TRP A 50 0.53 21.14 3.24
C TRP A 50 1.43 20.29 4.14
N ILE A 51 1.26 18.98 4.11
CA ILE A 51 1.98 18.02 4.95
C ILE A 51 2.64 16.95 4.09
N THR A 52 3.89 16.64 4.41
CA THR A 52 4.58 15.42 3.97
C THR A 52 4.93 14.61 5.21
N ALA A 53 4.56 13.33 5.22
CA ALA A 53 4.85 12.44 6.33
C ALA A 53 5.22 11.05 5.80
N GLU A 54 6.11 10.37 6.53
CA GLU A 54 6.55 9.02 6.18
C GLU A 54 6.57 8.14 7.43
N THR A 55 6.20 6.88 7.26
CA THR A 55 6.37 5.85 8.29
C THR A 55 6.89 4.56 7.68
N ASP A 56 7.66 3.80 8.47
CA ASP A 56 8.16 2.49 8.09
C ASP A 56 7.01 1.48 8.03
N THR A 57 7.06 0.58 7.03
CA THR A 57 6.21 -0.60 6.91
C THR A 57 7.03 -1.80 6.43
N HIS A 58 6.41 -2.96 6.31
CA HIS A 58 7.01 -4.17 5.76
C HIS A 58 6.14 -4.74 4.65
N VAL A 59 6.78 -5.34 3.65
CA VAL A 59 6.09 -6.12 2.61
C VAL A 59 6.59 -7.54 2.73
N ASP A 60 5.69 -8.43 3.13
CA ASP A 60 5.98 -9.85 3.31
C ASP A 60 5.53 -10.62 2.06
N VAL A 61 6.39 -11.53 1.63
CA VAL A 61 6.18 -12.48 0.54
C VAL A 61 6.37 -13.87 1.10
N ASP A 62 5.36 -14.74 0.99
CA ASP A 62 5.38 -16.09 1.58
C ASP A 62 4.98 -17.15 0.57
N ASP A 63 5.85 -18.13 0.31
CA ASP A 63 5.69 -19.13 -0.76
C ASP A 63 4.56 -20.14 -0.49
N ASP A 64 4.10 -20.28 0.75
CA ASP A 64 3.11 -21.27 1.17
C ASP A 64 1.79 -20.66 1.69
N GLY A 65 1.65 -19.33 1.64
CA GLY A 65 0.54 -18.59 2.24
C GLY A 65 0.08 -17.38 1.44
N GLN A 66 -0.91 -16.68 2.00
CA GLN A 66 -1.34 -15.38 1.50
C GLN A 66 -0.34 -14.33 1.94
N ASP A 67 0.22 -13.59 1.00
CA ASP A 67 1.22 -12.58 1.27
C ASP A 67 0.69 -11.13 1.12
N SER A 68 1.56 -10.14 1.33
CA SER A 68 1.17 -8.73 1.27
C SER A 68 0.67 -8.31 -0.12
N LEU A 69 1.18 -8.92 -1.19
CA LEU A 69 0.77 -8.66 -2.57
C LEU A 69 -0.62 -9.24 -2.84
N ASP A 70 -0.87 -10.46 -2.37
CA ASP A 70 -2.16 -11.13 -2.49
C ASP A 70 -3.25 -10.43 -1.67
N TRP A 71 -2.88 -9.87 -0.52
CA TRP A 71 -3.77 -9.05 0.28
C TRP A 71 -4.13 -7.75 -0.43
N TRP A 72 -3.16 -7.08 -1.08
CA TRP A 72 -3.45 -5.90 -1.89
C TRP A 72 -4.35 -6.22 -3.10
N GLU A 73 -4.10 -7.33 -3.78
CA GLU A 73 -4.97 -7.81 -4.87
C GLU A 73 -6.41 -8.00 -4.40
N THR A 74 -6.58 -8.63 -3.23
CA THR A 74 -7.90 -8.82 -2.62
C THR A 74 -8.59 -7.49 -2.35
N ILE A 75 -7.87 -6.47 -1.86
CA ILE A 75 -8.43 -5.13 -1.63
C ILE A 75 -8.90 -4.52 -2.96
N LEU A 76 -8.08 -4.59 -4.01
CA LEU A 76 -8.44 -4.10 -5.35
C LEU A 76 -9.69 -4.80 -5.91
N ASP A 77 -9.78 -6.12 -5.78
CA ASP A 77 -10.95 -6.89 -6.22
C ASP A 77 -12.23 -6.46 -5.47
N ARG A 78 -12.11 -6.12 -4.18
CA ARG A 78 -13.24 -5.66 -3.37
C ARG A 78 -13.69 -4.26 -3.75
N PHE A 79 -12.76 -3.35 -4.03
CA PHE A 79 -13.10 -2.01 -4.52
C PHE A 79 -13.71 -2.05 -5.92
N GLU A 80 -13.19 -2.89 -6.82
CA GLU A 80 -13.77 -3.07 -8.16
C GLU A 80 -15.22 -3.58 -8.09
N ALA A 81 -15.48 -4.55 -7.20
CA ALA A 81 -16.84 -5.04 -6.95
C ALA A 81 -17.75 -3.97 -6.30
N TRP A 82 -17.20 -3.14 -5.42
CA TRP A 82 -17.92 -2.05 -4.76
C TRP A 82 -18.32 -0.94 -5.75
N GLU A 83 -17.40 -0.48 -6.61
CA GLU A 83 -17.67 0.50 -7.67
C GLU A 83 -18.71 -0.04 -8.66
N ALA A 84 -18.63 -1.33 -9.04
CA ALA A 84 -19.56 -1.95 -9.99
C ALA A 84 -20.99 -2.13 -9.42
N ALA A 85 -21.12 -2.26 -8.10
CA ALA A 85 -22.41 -2.51 -7.46
C ALA A 85 -23.25 -1.24 -7.25
N ASP A 86 -22.71 -0.05 -7.56
CA ASP A 86 -23.28 1.25 -7.15
C ASP A 86 -23.68 1.23 -5.66
N ALA A 87 -22.87 0.50 -4.88
CA ALA A 87 -23.22 0.18 -3.51
C ALA A 87 -22.81 1.34 -2.61
N HIS A 88 -23.79 2.03 -2.03
CA HIS A 88 -23.59 2.94 -0.89
C HIS A 88 -23.27 2.17 0.41
N GLN A 89 -22.56 1.05 0.31
CA GLN A 89 -22.13 0.27 1.47
C GLN A 89 -20.70 0.62 1.79
N ASP A 90 -20.47 0.99 3.05
CA ASP A 90 -19.13 1.33 3.52
C ASP A 90 -18.21 0.12 3.41
N LEU A 91 -17.02 0.36 2.86
CA LEU A 91 -15.97 -0.63 2.70
C LEU A 91 -14.72 -0.14 3.41
N SER A 92 -13.99 -1.02 4.09
CA SER A 92 -12.74 -0.64 4.76
C SER A 92 -11.82 -1.84 4.91
N PHE A 93 -10.56 -1.68 4.49
CA PHE A 93 -9.53 -2.71 4.60
C PHE A 93 -8.19 -2.12 5.03
N ASP A 94 -7.47 -2.84 5.88
CA ASP A 94 -6.11 -2.49 6.28
C ASP A 94 -5.08 -3.14 5.37
N TRP A 95 -3.97 -2.47 5.07
CA TRP A 95 -2.83 -3.01 4.33
C TRP A 95 -1.49 -2.49 4.90
N PRO A 96 -0.51 -3.37 5.23
CA PRO A 96 -0.74 -4.78 5.55
C PRO A 96 -1.76 -4.91 6.70
N PRO A 97 -2.25 -6.12 7.02
CA PRO A 97 -3.11 -6.31 8.19
C PRO A 97 -2.51 -5.66 9.45
N ALA A 98 -3.31 -4.91 10.20
CA ALA A 98 -2.83 -4.15 11.34
C ALA A 98 -2.20 -5.06 12.41
N GLY A 99 -1.05 -4.67 12.98
CA GLY A 99 -0.50 -5.36 14.16
C GLY A 99 1.00 -5.18 14.43
N GLU A 100 1.83 -5.01 13.39
CA GLU A 100 3.29 -5.13 13.56
C GLU A 100 4.11 -3.96 13.01
N SER A 101 3.58 -3.21 12.03
CA SER A 101 4.26 -2.07 11.42
C SER A 101 3.28 -0.96 11.06
N GLY A 102 3.76 0.12 10.41
CA GLY A 102 2.87 1.10 9.83
C GLY A 102 1.96 0.44 8.79
N TYR A 103 0.70 0.85 8.76
CA TYR A 103 -0.30 0.30 7.84
C TYR A 103 -1.18 1.42 7.29
N VAL A 104 -1.88 1.15 6.20
CA VAL A 104 -2.92 2.01 5.64
C VAL A 104 -4.26 1.36 5.80
N THR A 105 -5.30 2.13 6.13
CA THR A 105 -6.69 1.72 5.97
C THR A 105 -7.22 2.39 4.72
N VAL A 106 -7.67 1.62 3.74
CA VAL A 106 -8.34 2.12 2.54
C VAL A 106 -9.83 1.91 2.71
N SER A 107 -10.59 3.01 2.65
CA SER A 107 -12.04 3.00 2.86
C SER A 107 -12.78 3.61 1.69
N GLY A 108 -13.95 3.09 1.37
CA GLY A 108 -14.88 3.65 0.38
C GLY A 108 -16.21 4.00 1.05
N GLU A 109 -16.63 5.25 0.94
CA GLU A 109 -17.89 5.78 1.49
C GLU A 109 -18.47 6.78 0.48
N ASP A 110 -19.77 6.68 0.16
CA ASP A 110 -20.50 7.61 -0.72
C ASP A 110 -19.78 7.93 -2.06
N GLY A 111 -19.08 6.95 -2.65
CA GLY A 111 -18.35 7.12 -3.91
C GLY A 111 -16.98 7.80 -3.77
N VAL A 112 -16.51 8.05 -2.54
CA VAL A 112 -15.21 8.65 -2.24
C VAL A 112 -14.30 7.62 -1.58
N VAL A 113 -13.01 7.61 -1.97
CA VAL A 113 -11.99 6.78 -1.33
C VAL A 113 -11.19 7.62 -0.34
N SER A 114 -11.09 7.14 0.89
CA SER A 114 -10.26 7.74 1.94
C SER A 114 -9.14 6.79 2.32
N VAL A 115 -7.95 7.33 2.57
CA VAL A 115 -6.81 6.56 3.03
C VAL A 115 -6.33 7.08 4.37
N ARG A 116 -6.35 6.21 5.37
CA ARG A 116 -5.79 6.51 6.69
C ARG A 116 -4.44 5.84 6.86
N VAL A 117 -3.38 6.62 7.08
CA VAL A 117 -2.05 6.10 7.39
C VAL A 117 -1.86 6.04 8.89
N CYS A 118 -1.51 4.87 9.42
CA CYS A 118 -1.28 4.63 10.84
C CYS A 118 0.17 4.22 11.07
N ASP A 119 0.85 4.82 12.06
CA ASP A 119 2.25 4.53 12.38
C ASP A 119 2.48 3.21 13.16
N GLY A 120 1.46 2.34 13.21
CA GLY A 120 1.48 1.06 13.91
C GLY A 120 1.38 1.19 15.44
N PRO A 121 1.87 0.21 16.23
CA PRO A 121 1.78 0.23 17.69
C PRO A 121 2.71 1.26 18.36
N ARG A 122 3.46 2.07 17.57
CA ARG A 122 4.41 3.07 18.09
C ARG A 122 3.71 4.19 18.84
N THR A 123 2.92 5.00 18.13
CA THR A 123 2.22 6.14 18.74
C THR A 123 0.71 6.07 18.56
N SER A 124 0.22 5.17 17.69
CA SER A 124 -1.20 5.08 17.31
C SER A 124 -1.73 6.35 16.66
N ILE A 125 -0.82 7.16 16.08
CA ILE A 125 -1.20 8.35 15.32
C ILE A 125 -1.68 7.88 13.94
N GLY A 126 -2.88 8.33 13.57
CA GLY A 126 -3.47 8.13 12.26
C GLY A 126 -3.66 9.46 11.54
N VAL A 127 -3.27 9.52 10.27
CA VAL A 127 -3.56 10.64 9.37
C VAL A 127 -4.54 10.16 8.32
N GLU A 128 -5.72 10.76 8.28
CA GLU A 128 -6.73 10.48 7.26
C GLU A 128 -6.57 11.46 6.09
N VAL A 129 -6.47 10.90 4.89
CA VAL A 129 -6.28 11.62 3.63
C VAL A 129 -7.48 11.27 2.75
N PRO A 130 -8.47 12.17 2.60
CA PRO A 130 -9.52 11.97 1.63
C PRO A 130 -8.91 12.11 0.22
N VAL A 131 -9.16 11.17 -0.68
CA VAL A 131 -8.60 11.20 -2.02
C VAL A 131 -9.72 11.14 -3.05
N ASP A 132 -9.77 12.13 -3.92
CA ASP A 132 -10.67 12.09 -5.08
C ASP A 132 -10.04 11.20 -6.16
N VAL A 133 -10.22 9.89 -6.01
CA VAL A 133 -9.59 8.91 -6.90
C VAL A 133 -10.17 9.01 -8.31
N ARG A 134 -9.27 9.02 -9.30
CA ARG A 134 -9.65 8.97 -10.72
C ARG A 134 -10.29 7.63 -11.07
N GLU A 135 -11.19 7.61 -12.06
CA GLU A 135 -11.86 6.39 -12.56
C GLU A 135 -10.91 5.24 -12.94
N ASP A 136 -9.62 5.50 -13.18
CA ASP A 136 -8.62 4.51 -13.57
C ASP A 136 -7.67 4.05 -12.44
N TRP A 137 -7.93 4.45 -11.18
CA TRP A 137 -7.03 4.17 -10.06
C TRP A 137 -6.82 2.66 -9.80
N ILE A 138 -7.86 1.84 -9.92
CA ILE A 138 -7.77 0.38 -9.75
C ILE A 138 -6.85 -0.22 -10.82
N ALA A 139 -7.04 0.14 -12.08
CA ALA A 139 -6.23 -0.35 -13.19
C ALA A 139 -4.76 0.06 -13.05
N ALA A 140 -4.50 1.31 -12.64
CA ALA A 140 -3.16 1.80 -12.35
C ALA A 140 -2.49 1.00 -11.21
N ASN A 141 -3.24 0.71 -10.13
CA ASN A 141 -2.71 -0.05 -9.00
C ASN A 141 -2.51 -1.53 -9.32
N ARG A 142 -3.33 -2.14 -10.19
CA ARG A 142 -3.05 -3.49 -10.72
C ARG A 142 -1.75 -3.54 -11.52
N ALA A 143 -1.45 -2.48 -12.30
CA ALA A 143 -0.19 -2.39 -13.03
C ALA A 143 1.02 -2.26 -12.10
N LEU A 144 0.91 -1.44 -11.03
CA LEU A 144 1.94 -1.32 -9.99
C LEU A 144 2.16 -2.65 -9.26
N LEU A 145 1.08 -3.34 -8.88
CA LEU A 145 1.12 -4.67 -8.26
C LEU A 145 1.83 -5.70 -9.16
N ALA A 146 1.52 -5.74 -10.46
CA ALA A 146 2.18 -6.63 -11.40
C ALA A 146 3.69 -6.35 -11.54
N ALA A 147 4.08 -5.07 -11.52
CA ALA A 147 5.48 -4.67 -11.53
C ALA A 147 6.20 -5.09 -10.22
N ALA A 148 5.56 -4.87 -9.07
CA ALA A 148 6.09 -5.29 -7.76
C ALA A 148 6.27 -6.81 -7.68
N ARG A 149 5.26 -7.57 -8.14
CA ARG A 149 5.31 -9.04 -8.28
C ARG A 149 6.52 -9.47 -9.12
N THR A 150 6.74 -8.84 -10.27
CA THR A 150 7.90 -9.12 -11.13
C THR A 150 9.23 -8.89 -10.39
N VAL A 151 9.37 -7.76 -9.70
CA VAL A 151 10.58 -7.41 -8.93
C VAL A 151 10.85 -8.43 -7.82
N MET A 152 9.80 -8.89 -7.15
CA MET A 152 9.88 -9.85 -6.05
C MET A 152 9.97 -11.32 -6.51
N GLY A 153 9.93 -11.58 -7.83
CA GLY A 153 9.98 -12.94 -8.39
C GLY A 153 8.67 -13.74 -8.19
N ARG A 154 7.53 -13.05 -8.24
CA ARG A 154 6.14 -13.54 -8.07
C ARG A 154 5.33 -13.40 -9.36
N GLY A 155 5.86 -13.91 -10.48
CA GLY A 155 5.25 -13.81 -11.82
C GLY A 155 4.41 -15.03 -12.22
#